data_AF-S4NUW9-F1
#
_entry.id   AF-S4NUW9-F1
#
_cell.length_a   1.000
_cell.length_b   1.000
_cell.length_c   1.000
_cell.angle_alpha   90.00
_cell.angle_beta   90.00
_cell.angle_gamma   90.00
#
_symmetry.space_group_name_H-M   'P 1'
#
loop_
_entity.id
_entity.type
_entity.pdbx_description
1 polymer ?
#
loop_
_entity_poly.entity_id
_entity_poly.type
_entity_poly.pdbx_seq_one_letter_code
_entity_poly.pdbx_strand_id
1 'polypeptide(L)'
;RKLLIDRIVETICSCFNGPQTDEGVQLQIIKALLTVITSQHVEVHEGTVLLAVRTCYNIYLASKNLINQTTARATLTQMLNVIFTKMENQAIETEQQQLNSHLPEHHHRIPNGTLTTEDGATPTNKETTRHEEVDEVLEAKMIAKQIVDSV
;
A
#
# COMPACT_ATOMS: atom_id res chain seq x y z
N ARG A 1 -5.52 4.44 -15.45
CA ARG A 1 -5.55 3.66 -16.73
C ARG A 1 -6.05 2.27 -16.40
N LYS A 2 -7.11 1.77 -17.07
CA LYS A 2 -7.59 0.40 -16.84
C LYS A 2 -6.73 -0.64 -17.57
N LEU A 3 -6.45 -1.75 -16.91
CA LEU A 3 -5.68 -2.90 -17.41
C LEU A 3 -6.63 -4.07 -17.73
N LEU A 4 -6.08 -5.14 -18.31
CA LEU A 4 -6.85 -6.35 -18.62
C LEU A 4 -7.49 -6.96 -17.36
N ILE A 5 -6.80 -6.89 -16.22
CA ILE A 5 -7.31 -7.39 -14.94
C ILE A 5 -8.62 -6.70 -14.55
N ASP A 6 -8.78 -5.40 -14.84
CA ASP A 6 -10.02 -4.69 -14.55
C ASP A 6 -11.20 -5.27 -15.31
N ARG A 7 -11.01 -5.61 -16.59
CA ARG A 7 -12.05 -6.25 -17.41
C ARG A 7 -12.41 -7.65 -16.91
N ILE A 8 -11.41 -8.39 -16.41
CA ILE A 8 -11.63 -9.72 -15.82
C ILE A 8 -12.48 -9.58 -14.55
N VAL A 9 -12.14 -8.64 -13.66
CA VAL A 9 -12.90 -8.38 -12.43
C VAL A 9 -14.31 -7.88 -12.74
N GLU A 10 -14.47 -6.96 -13.69
CA GLU A 10 -15.78 -6.50 -14.16
C GLU A 10 -16.64 -7.66 -14.67
N THR A 11 -16.05 -8.60 -15.42
CA THR A 11 -16.74 -9.80 -15.91
C THR A 11 -17.15 -10.71 -14.76
N ILE A 12 -16.27 -10.95 -13.78
CA ILE A 12 -16.60 -11.73 -12.56
C ILE A 12 -17.77 -11.08 -11.81
N CYS A 13 -17.73 -9.76 -11.61
CA CYS A 13 -18.80 -9.03 -10.93
C CYS A 13 -20.14 -9.14 -11.67
N SER A 14 -20.12 -9.13 -13.01
CA SER A 14 -21.32 -9.23 -13.85
C SER A 14 -22.03 -10.59 -13.77
N CYS A 15 -21.40 -11.61 -13.20
CA CYS A 15 -22.04 -12.90 -12.96
C CYS A 15 -23.09 -12.84 -11.84
N PHE A 16 -23.08 -11.80 -11.00
CA PHE A 16 -24.09 -11.59 -9.97
C PHE A 16 -25.21 -10.68 -10.47
N ASN A 17 -26.39 -11.26 -10.71
CA ASN A 17 -27.56 -10.56 -11.24
C ASN A 17 -28.71 -10.46 -10.23
N GLY A 18 -28.42 -10.56 -8.93
CA GLY A 18 -29.39 -10.48 -7.84
C GLY A 18 -29.63 -11.81 -7.11
N PRO A 19 -30.63 -11.87 -6.21
CA PRO A 19 -30.88 -13.01 -5.30
C PRO A 19 -31.13 -14.36 -6.00
N GLN A 20 -31.54 -14.33 -7.27
CA GLN A 20 -31.82 -15.50 -8.10
C GLN A 20 -30.57 -16.11 -8.75
N THR A 21 -29.41 -15.47 -8.62
CA THR A 21 -28.13 -16.04 -9.06
C THR A 21 -27.90 -17.35 -8.33
N ASP A 22 -27.48 -18.40 -9.03
CA ASP A 22 -27.17 -19.71 -8.43
C ASP A 22 -26.21 -19.58 -7.23
N GLU A 23 -26.48 -20.32 -6.16
CA GLU A 23 -25.72 -20.20 -4.90
C GLU A 23 -24.26 -20.62 -5.07
N GLY A 24 -23.98 -21.62 -5.93
CA GLY A 24 -22.63 -22.04 -6.27
C GLY A 24 -21.89 -20.96 -7.04
N VAL A 25 -22.56 -20.31 -8.00
CA VAL A 25 -22.01 -19.15 -8.73
C VAL A 25 -21.69 -17.99 -7.79
N GLN A 26 -22.62 -17.63 -6.88
CA GLN A 26 -22.37 -16.59 -5.87
C GLN A 26 -21.09 -16.89 -5.06
N LEU A 27 -20.92 -18.13 -4.61
CA LEU A 27 -19.74 -18.53 -3.85
C LEU A 27 -18.44 -18.41 -4.67
N GLN A 28 -18.45 -18.77 -5.96
CA GLN A 28 -17.27 -18.59 -6.81
C GLN A 28 -16.96 -17.13 -7.08
N ILE A 29 -17.97 -16.26 -7.19
CA ILE A 29 -17.76 -14.80 -7.30
C ILE A 29 -17.04 -14.30 -6.06
N ILE A 30 -17.54 -14.64 -4.85
CA ILE A 30 -16.91 -14.23 -3.58
C ILE A 30 -15.43 -14.65 -3.54
N LYS A 31 -15.13 -15.92 -3.86
CA LYS A 31 -13.77 -16.46 -3.84
C LYS A 31 -12.84 -15.80 -4.87
N ALA A 32 -13.33 -15.59 -6.10
CA ALA A 32 -12.55 -14.97 -7.16
C ALA A 32 -12.23 -13.51 -6.83
N LEU A 33 -13.20 -12.76 -6.32
CA LEU A 33 -13.01 -11.38 -5.88
C LEU A 33 -12.04 -11.28 -4.70
N LEU A 34 -12.14 -12.18 -3.72
CA LEU A 34 -11.17 -12.24 -2.63
C LEU A 34 -9.75 -12.43 -3.16
N THR A 35 -9.57 -13.42 -4.04
CA THR A 35 -8.25 -13.79 -4.59
C THR A 35 -7.62 -12.64 -5.36
N VAL A 36 -8.37 -11.98 -6.25
CA VAL A 36 -7.81 -10.90 -7.07
C VAL A 36 -7.49 -9.64 -6.26
N ILE A 37 -8.35 -9.25 -5.31
CA ILE A 37 -8.15 -8.04 -4.49
C ILE A 37 -6.97 -8.23 -3.51
N THR A 38 -6.83 -9.43 -2.96
CA THR A 38 -5.76 -9.73 -2.00
C THR A 38 -4.43 -10.13 -2.66
N SER A 39 -4.40 -10.34 -3.97
CA SER A 39 -3.18 -10.70 -4.69
C SER A 39 -2.11 -9.60 -4.59
N GLN A 40 -0.86 -10.00 -4.37
CA GLN A 40 0.31 -9.12 -4.38
C GLN A 40 0.90 -8.94 -5.78
N HIS A 41 0.39 -9.68 -6.78
CA HIS A 41 1.00 -9.75 -8.12
C HIS A 41 0.27 -8.91 -9.17
N VAL A 42 -0.86 -8.31 -8.81
CA VAL A 42 -1.67 -7.50 -9.72
C VAL A 42 -2.09 -6.20 -9.06
N GLU A 43 -2.09 -5.14 -9.86
CA GLU A 43 -2.65 -3.85 -9.49
C GLU A 43 -4.00 -3.69 -10.17
N VAL A 44 -5.03 -3.46 -9.36
CA VAL A 44 -6.41 -3.29 -9.81
C VAL A 44 -6.77 -1.82 -9.64
N HIS A 45 -7.40 -1.23 -10.66
CA HIS A 45 -7.80 0.16 -10.62
C HIS A 45 -8.81 0.40 -9.49
N GLU A 46 -8.68 1.51 -8.77
CA GLU A 46 -9.51 1.87 -7.61
C GLU A 46 -11.03 1.80 -7.90
N GLY A 47 -11.48 2.21 -9.09
CA GLY A 47 -12.88 2.09 -9.49
C GLY A 47 -13.35 0.64 -9.59
N THR A 48 -12.49 -0.26 -10.06
CA THR A 48 -12.74 -1.71 -10.15
C THR A 48 -12.70 -2.35 -8.76
N VAL A 49 -11.80 -1.91 -7.88
CA VAL A 49 -11.76 -2.34 -6.47
C VAL A 49 -13.10 -2.02 -5.79
N LEU A 50 -13.60 -0.79 -5.95
CA LEU A 50 -14.90 -0.39 -5.40
C LEU A 50 -16.06 -1.23 -5.97
N LEU A 51 -16.01 -1.57 -7.27
CA LEU A 51 -17.00 -2.46 -7.88
C LEU A 51 -16.96 -3.87 -7.26
N ALA A 52 -15.78 -4.43 -7.03
CA ALA A 52 -15.61 -5.74 -6.40
C ALA A 52 -16.17 -5.76 -4.96
N VAL A 53 -15.79 -4.77 -4.14
CA VAL A 53 -16.28 -4.64 -2.77
C VAL A 53 -17.81 -4.48 -2.75
N ARG A 54 -18.36 -3.62 -3.61
CA ARG A 54 -19.81 -3.43 -3.75
C ARG A 54 -20.51 -4.74 -4.13
N THR A 55 -19.97 -5.48 -5.09
CA THR A 55 -20.57 -6.74 -5.55
C THR A 55 -20.58 -7.78 -4.44
N CYS A 56 -19.49 -7.92 -3.69
CA CYS A 56 -19.43 -8.84 -2.55
C CYS A 56 -20.40 -8.42 -1.43
N TYR A 57 -20.57 -7.12 -1.17
CA TYR A 57 -21.57 -6.60 -0.23
C TYR A 57 -23.00 -6.87 -0.69
N ASN A 58 -23.28 -6.71 -1.98
CA ASN A 58 -24.57 -7.04 -2.55
C ASN A 58 -24.89 -8.53 -2.40
N ILE A 59 -23.92 -9.43 -2.60
CA ILE A 59 -24.10 -10.86 -2.36
C ILE A 59 -24.39 -11.13 -0.88
N TYR A 60 -23.65 -10.50 0.05
CA TYR A 60 -23.90 -10.61 1.48
C TYR A 60 -25.34 -10.24 1.86
N LEU A 61 -25.88 -9.14 1.32
CA LEU A 61 -27.24 -8.71 1.61
C LEU A 61 -28.33 -9.54 0.92
N ALA A 62 -28.08 -10.00 -0.30
CA ALA A 62 -29.10 -10.59 -1.17
C ALA A 62 -29.15 -12.13 -1.10
N SER A 63 -28.06 -12.79 -0.71
CA SER A 63 -27.99 -14.26 -0.65
C SER A 63 -29.01 -14.81 0.34
N LYS A 64 -29.75 -15.85 -0.05
CA LYS A 64 -30.61 -16.63 0.87
C LYS A 64 -29.86 -17.74 1.59
N ASN A 65 -28.64 -18.06 1.13
CA ASN A 65 -27.78 -19.07 1.71
C ASN A 65 -26.91 -18.45 2.81
N LEU A 66 -27.05 -18.94 4.04
CA LEU A 66 -26.34 -18.43 5.22
C LEU A 66 -24.80 -18.64 5.13
N ILE A 67 -24.36 -19.71 4.47
CA ILE A 67 -22.94 -19.98 4.24
C ILE A 67 -22.37 -18.89 3.32
N ASN A 68 -23.07 -18.57 2.23
CA ASN A 68 -22.66 -17.49 1.32
C ASN A 68 -22.67 -16.12 2.00
N GLN A 69 -23.69 -15.81 2.83
CA GLN A 69 -23.70 -14.56 3.60
C GLN A 69 -22.49 -14.46 4.54
N THR A 70 -22.23 -15.52 5.31
CA THR A 70 -21.12 -15.55 6.27
C THR A 70 -19.77 -15.44 5.56
N THR A 71 -19.62 -16.15 4.44
CA THR A 71 -18.40 -16.12 3.63
C THR A 71 -18.18 -14.75 2.99
N ALA A 72 -19.24 -14.12 2.45
CA ALA A 72 -19.17 -12.78 1.89
C ALA A 72 -18.80 -11.74 2.96
N ARG A 73 -19.37 -11.85 4.18
CA ARG A 73 -19.04 -10.97 5.30
C ARG A 73 -17.56 -11.07 5.68
N ALA A 74 -17.04 -12.29 5.86
CA ALA A 74 -15.62 -12.49 6.15
C ALA A 74 -14.71 -11.97 5.03
N THR A 75 -15.11 -12.22 3.78
CA THR A 75 -14.40 -11.76 2.58
C THR A 75 -14.34 -10.24 2.49
N LEU A 76 -15.42 -9.53 2.82
CA LEU A 76 -15.44 -8.06 2.84
C LEU A 76 -14.45 -7.50 3.85
N THR A 77 -14.43 -8.04 5.07
CA THR A 77 -13.45 -7.64 6.09
C THR A 77 -12.02 -7.84 5.57
N GLN A 78 -11.74 -9.01 4.99
CA GLN A 78 -10.40 -9.32 4.48
C GLN A 78 -9.99 -8.42 3.31
N MET A 79 -10.88 -8.19 2.34
CA MET A 79 -10.61 -7.29 1.22
C MET A 79 -10.31 -5.87 1.71
N LEU A 80 -11.14 -5.33 2.62
CA LEU A 80 -10.95 -3.98 3.13
C LEU A 80 -9.64 -3.84 3.91
N ASN A 81 -9.32 -4.79 4.78
CA ASN A 81 -8.05 -4.78 5.51
C ASN A 81 -6.85 -4.74 4.55
N VAL A 82 -6.83 -5.61 3.53
CA VAL A 82 -5.72 -5.64 2.56
C VAL A 82 -5.66 -4.37 1.71
N ILE A 83 -6.80 -3.80 1.32
CA ILE A 83 -6.84 -2.53 0.59
C ILE A 83 -6.22 -1.41 1.43
N PHE A 84 -6.64 -1.26 2.69
CA PHE A 84 -6.10 -0.20 3.55
C PHE A 84 -4.62 -0.39 3.85
N THR A 85 -4.17 -1.62 4.16
CA THR A 85 -2.74 -1.90 4.35
C THR A 85 -1.93 -1.57 3.09
N LYS A 86 -2.43 -1.89 1.89
CA LYS A 86 -1.75 -1.53 0.64
C LYS A 86 -1.68 0.00 0.45
N MET A 87 -2.75 0.72 0.75
CA MET A 87 -2.79 2.18 0.66
C MET A 87 -1.80 2.84 1.62
N GLU A 88 -1.71 2.35 2.86
CA GLU A 88 -0.75 2.83 3.86
C GLU A 88 0.70 2.58 3.41
N ASN A 89 1.00 1.36 2.93
CA ASN A 89 2.34 1.03 2.43
C ASN A 89 2.74 1.90 1.23
N GLN A 90 1.81 2.12 0.29
CA GLN A 90 2.08 2.97 -0.88
C GLN A 90 2.37 4.43 -0.49
N ALA A 91 1.69 4.95 0.54
CA ALA A 91 1.96 6.29 1.05
C ALA A 91 3.38 6.40 1.62
N ILE A 92 3.79 5.43 2.44
CA ILE A 92 5.14 5.36 3.04
C ILE A 92 6.23 5.26 1.96
N GLU A 93 6.04 4.39 0.96
CA GLU A 93 6.99 4.22 -0.16
C GLU A 93 7.14 5.52 -0.96
N THR A 94 6.04 6.24 -1.18
CA THR A 94 6.04 7.52 -1.90
C THR A 94 6.81 8.59 -1.13
N GLU A 95 6.66 8.67 0.19
CA GLU A 95 7.42 9.60 1.05
C GLU A 95 8.93 9.29 1.04
N GLN A 96 9.31 8.02 1.13
CA GLN A 96 10.72 7.61 1.09
C GLN A 96 11.39 7.94 -0.24
N GLN A 97 10.68 7.76 -1.36
CA GLN A 97 11.19 8.12 -2.68
C GLN A 97 11.45 9.63 -2.81
N GLN A 98 10.59 10.47 -2.22
CA GLN A 98 10.76 11.92 -2.22
C GLN A 98 11.96 12.37 -1.37
N LEU A 99 12.21 11.74 -0.22
CA LEU A 99 13.41 12.05 0.57
C LEU A 99 14.70 11.66 -0.18
N ASN A 100 14.72 10.48 -0.81
CA ASN A 100 15.90 10.01 -1.54
C ASN A 100 16.24 10.86 -2.78
N SER A 101 15.26 11.51 -3.40
CA SER A 101 15.50 12.39 -4.56
C SER A 101 16.08 13.76 -4.20
N HIS A 102 16.20 14.12 -2.92
CA HIS A 102 16.68 15.45 -2.46
C HIS A 102 18.12 15.46 -1.92
N LEU A 103 18.89 14.37 -2.03
CA LEU A 103 20.33 14.40 -1.75
C LEU A 103 21.08 15.12 -2.89
N PRO A 104 21.84 16.20 -2.62
CA PRO A 104 22.66 16.84 -3.65
C PRO A 104 23.75 15.85 -4.08
N GLU A 105 23.81 15.53 -5.37
CA GLU A 105 24.99 14.89 -5.95
C GLU A 105 26.19 15.82 -5.79
N HIS A 106 26.96 15.64 -4.73
CA HIS A 106 28.26 16.28 -4.58
C HIS A 106 29.25 15.54 -5.49
N HIS A 107 29.19 15.82 -6.79
CA HIS A 107 30.10 15.29 -7.80
C HIS A 107 31.50 15.89 -7.56
N HIS A 108 32.28 15.25 -6.67
CA HIS A 108 33.69 15.53 -6.52
C HIS A 108 34.44 14.95 -7.72
N ARG A 109 34.58 15.75 -8.79
CA ARG A 109 35.60 15.50 -9.82
C ARG A 109 36.95 15.60 -9.14
N ILE A 110 37.69 14.49 -9.08
CA ILE A 110 39.13 14.48 -8.80
C ILE A 110 39.86 14.74 -10.14
N PRO A 111 40.60 15.85 -10.32
CA PRO A 111 41.62 15.94 -11.34
C PRO A 111 42.95 15.41 -10.76
N ASN A 112 43.61 14.55 -11.52
CA ASN A 112 44.90 13.95 -11.19
C ASN A 112 45.96 14.97 -10.76
N GLY A 113 46.82 14.54 -9.84
CA GLY A 113 47.67 15.37 -8.99
C GLY A 113 48.80 16.13 -9.66
N THR A 114 49.22 17.19 -8.98
CA THR A 114 50.58 17.74 -8.95
C THR A 114 50.73 18.51 -7.63
N LEU A 115 51.75 18.17 -6.82
CA LEU A 115 52.10 18.88 -5.59
C LEU A 115 52.73 20.24 -5.91
N THR A 116 52.34 21.30 -5.19
CA THR A 116 53.23 22.35 -4.63
C THR A 116 52.50 23.23 -3.59
N THR A 117 53.00 23.17 -2.35
CA THR A 117 53.26 24.24 -1.33
C THR A 117 52.27 25.39 -1.04
N GLU A 118 51.95 25.51 0.27
CA GLU A 118 51.76 26.74 1.10
C GLU A 118 50.47 27.57 0.81
N ASP A 119 49.68 28.09 1.76
CA ASP A 119 49.93 28.71 3.05
C ASP A 119 48.61 28.78 3.86
N GLY A 120 48.68 29.07 5.16
CA GLY A 120 47.60 28.90 6.14
C GLY A 120 46.40 29.88 6.11
N ALA A 121 45.24 29.40 6.59
CA ALA A 121 44.20 30.17 7.30
C ALA A 121 43.11 29.23 7.87
N THR A 122 42.95 29.19 9.19
CA THR A 122 41.72 28.77 9.88
C THR A 122 40.66 29.88 9.71
N PRO A 123 39.34 29.57 9.64
CA PRO A 123 38.57 29.54 10.89
C PRO A 123 37.30 28.64 10.93
N THR A 124 36.98 28.23 12.15
CA THR A 124 35.63 28.09 12.77
C THR A 124 34.58 27.08 12.27
N ASN A 125 34.59 25.93 12.93
CA ASN A 125 33.49 25.21 13.61
C ASN A 125 32.04 25.73 13.46
N LYS A 126 31.14 24.88 12.92
CA LYS A 126 29.70 24.82 13.24
C LYS A 126 29.21 23.37 13.17
N GLU A 127 29.64 22.55 14.14
CA GLU A 127 29.13 21.20 14.36
C GLU A 127 28.20 21.21 15.57
N THR A 128 26.96 21.68 15.44
CA THR A 128 25.93 21.53 16.48
C THR A 128 24.52 21.76 15.91
N THR A 129 23.81 20.70 15.48
CA THR A 129 22.32 20.56 15.53
C THR A 129 21.72 19.30 14.86
N ARG A 130 22.50 18.40 14.24
CA ARG A 130 21.91 17.20 13.56
C ARG A 130 21.66 15.97 14.46
N HIS A 131 22.08 15.99 15.72
CA HIS A 131 21.95 14.81 16.58
C HIS A 131 20.64 14.77 17.39
N GLU A 132 19.97 15.90 17.62
CA GLU A 132 18.74 15.91 18.44
C GLU A 132 17.48 15.53 17.65
N GLU A 133 17.41 15.89 16.35
CA GLU A 133 16.22 15.65 15.51
C GLU A 133 16.07 14.17 15.10
N VAL A 134 17.17 13.41 15.08
CA VAL A 134 17.15 11.98 14.75
C VAL A 134 16.68 11.13 15.93
N ASP A 135 16.97 11.57 17.15
CA ASP A 135 16.55 10.89 18.39
C ASP A 135 15.04 11.03 18.62
N GLU A 136 14.45 12.21 18.37
CA GLU A 136 13.00 12.43 18.53
C GLU A 136 12.16 11.60 17.54
N VAL A 137 12.63 11.46 16.29
CA VAL A 137 11.95 10.63 15.27
C VAL A 137 12.06 9.14 15.60
N LEU A 138 13.18 8.70 16.15
CA LEU A 138 13.36 7.31 16.56
C LEU A 138 12.47 6.99 17.78
N GLU A 139 12.38 7.93 18.72
CA GLU A 139 11.52 7.80 19.90
C GLU A 139 10.02 7.73 19.49
N ALA A 140 9.57 8.61 18.60
CA ALA A 140 8.21 8.58 18.06
C ALA A 140 7.88 7.24 17.36
N LYS A 141 8.85 6.67 16.63
CA LYS A 141 8.70 5.35 16.00
C LYS A 141 8.62 4.21 17.01
N MET A 142 9.37 4.29 18.11
CA MET A 142 9.33 3.29 19.19
C MET A 142 7.99 3.31 19.92
N ILE A 143 7.44 4.51 20.19
CA ILE A 143 6.13 4.68 20.83
C ILE A 143 5.01 4.13 19.94
N ALA A 144 5.03 4.47 18.64
CA ALA A 144 4.02 4.00 17.69
C ALA A 144 4.00 2.46 17.58
N LYS A 145 5.18 1.83 17.57
CA LYS A 145 5.31 0.36 17.54
C LYS A 145 4.75 -0.29 18.81
N GLN A 146 5.02 0.29 19.97
CA GLN A 146 4.59 -0.26 21.26
C GLN A 146 3.07 -0.16 21.49
N ILE A 147 2.42 0.85 20.90
CA ILE A 147 0.95 0.98 20.89
C ILE A 147 0.30 -0.08 20.00
N VAL A 148 0.89 -0.35 18.82
CA VAL A 148 0.39 -1.36 17.88
C VAL A 148 0.51 -2.77 18.46
N ASP A 149 1.59 -3.08 19.17
CA ASP A 149 1.82 -4.40 19.77
C ASP A 149 0.97 -4.67 21.03
N SER A 150 0.25 -3.65 21.54
CA SER A 150 -0.58 -3.74 22.77
C SER A 150 -2.08 -3.97 22.50
N VAL A 151 -2.48 -4.16 21.25
CA VAL A 151 -3.88 -4.46 20.82
C VAL A 151 -3.95 -5.85 20.20
#